data_AF-A0A920PS79-F1
#
_entry.id   AF-A0A920PS79-F1
#
_cell.length_a   1.000
_cell.length_b   1.000
_cell.length_c   1.000
_cell.angle_alpha   90.00
_cell.angle_beta   90.00
_cell.angle_gamma   90.00
#
_symmetry.space_group_name_H-M   'P 1'
#
loop_
_entity.id
_entity.type
_entity.pdbx_description
1 polymer ?
#
loop_
_entity_poly.entity_id
_entity_poly.type
_entity_poly.pdbx_seq_one_letter_code
_entity_poly.pdbx_strand_id
1 'polypeptide(L)'
;MVIFRENTEGEYAPVGGRLYAGTPHETVVQTNMFTRRGTERIIRAAFEYCDRRNKKSGKKVTSVTKSNAQSFGMVFWDEVFTEVAAGFPHIETESLLVDRA
;
A
#
# COMPACT_ATOMS: atom_id res chain seq x y z
N MET A 1 8.94 5.36 15.12
CA MET A 1 8.06 5.11 13.96
C MET A 1 7.43 3.73 14.12
N VAL A 2 6.28 3.44 13.49
CA VAL A 2 5.66 2.10 13.43
C VAL A 2 5.20 1.88 12.00
N ILE A 3 5.48 0.71 11.44
CA ILE A 3 5.16 0.36 10.06
C ILE A 3 3.97 -0.59 10.06
N PHE A 4 2.94 -0.23 9.30
CA PHE A 4 1.81 -1.10 8.98
C PHE A 4 2.02 -1.64 7.57
N ARG A 5 2.37 -2.92 7.47
CA ARG A 5 2.62 -3.60 6.21
C ARG A 5 1.42 -4.46 5.85
N GLU A 6 0.88 -4.30 4.64
CA GLU A 6 -0.07 -5.28 4.10
C GLU A 6 0.66 -6.64 3.98
N ASN A 7 0.02 -7.73 4.41
CA ASN A 7 0.69 -9.00 4.62
C ASN A 7 -0.07 -10.21 4.08
N THR A 8 -1.07 -9.98 3.21
CA THR A 8 -1.93 -11.06 2.67
C THR A 8 -2.11 -11.01 1.17
N GLU A 9 -1.75 -9.92 0.50
CA GLU A 9 -1.93 -9.70 -0.93
C GLU A 9 -0.80 -8.80 -1.50
N GLY A 10 -1.08 -7.98 -2.51
CA GLY A 10 -0.14 -7.07 -3.14
C GLY A 10 0.87 -7.75 -4.06
N GLU A 11 2.11 -7.29 -4.04
CA GLU A 11 3.23 -7.79 -4.85
C GLU A 11 3.59 -9.24 -4.57
N TYR A 12 3.16 -9.79 -3.44
CA TYR A 12 3.47 -11.17 -3.03
C TYR A 12 2.35 -12.15 -3.41
N ALA A 13 1.31 -11.68 -4.11
CA ALA A 13 0.30 -12.57 -4.65
C ALA A 13 0.94 -13.58 -5.61
N PRO A 14 0.67 -14.89 -5.48
CA PRO A 14 1.25 -15.92 -6.33
C PRO A 14 0.54 -16.01 -7.69
N VAL A 15 0.42 -14.86 -8.37
CA VAL A 15 -0.27 -14.72 -9.66
C VAL A 15 0.76 -14.42 -10.74
N GLY A 16 0.91 -15.36 -11.66
CA GLY A 16 1.92 -15.25 -12.71
C GLY A 16 2.23 -16.60 -13.33
N GLY A 17 3.40 -16.67 -13.96
CA GLY A 17 3.88 -17.89 -14.59
C GLY A 17 5.14 -17.64 -15.40
N ARG A 18 5.74 -18.75 -15.87
CA ARG A 18 6.94 -18.75 -16.72
C ARG A 18 6.65 -19.59 -17.96
N LEU A 19 6.93 -19.02 -19.12
CA LEU A 19 6.81 -19.69 -20.41
C LEU A 19 8.21 -19.96 -20.98
N TYR A 20 8.35 -21.07 -21.70
CA TYR A 20 9.58 -21.48 -22.41
C TYR A 20 10.82 -21.55 -21.51
N ALA A 21 10.65 -22.15 -20.33
CA ALA A 21 11.68 -22.14 -19.30
C ALA A 21 13.00 -22.77 -19.81
N GLY A 22 14.13 -22.09 -19.58
CA GLY A 22 15.46 -22.56 -19.97
C GLY A 22 15.82 -22.30 -21.44
N THR A 23 15.05 -21.49 -22.17
CA THR A 23 15.33 -21.11 -23.56
C THR A 23 15.59 -19.60 -23.69
N PRO A 24 16.22 -19.10 -24.77
CA PRO A 24 16.32 -17.66 -25.02
C PRO A 24 14.98 -16.92 -25.20
N HIS A 25 13.87 -17.65 -25.38
CA HIS A 25 12.52 -17.09 -25.52
C HIS A 25 11.75 -17.06 -24.19
N GLU A 26 12.44 -17.35 -23.10
CA GLU A 26 11.86 -17.39 -21.77
C GLU A 26 11.16 -16.08 -21.40
N THR A 27 9.92 -16.19 -20.96
CA THR A 27 9.09 -15.05 -20.55
C THR A 27 8.50 -15.33 -19.19
N VAL A 28 8.54 -14.34 -18.29
CA VAL A 28 7.93 -14.43 -16.96
C VAL A 28 6.89 -13.34 -16.82
N VAL A 29 5.72 -13.71 -16.32
CA VAL A 29 4.70 -12.78 -15.85
C VAL A 29 4.63 -12.90 -14.34
N GLN A 30 4.71 -11.78 -13.66
CA GLN A 30 4.43 -11.66 -12.24
C GLN A 30 3.50 -10.47 -12.04
N THR A 31 2.36 -10.71 -11.41
CA THR A 31 1.31 -9.73 -11.25
C THR A 31 0.98 -9.57 -9.77
N ASN A 32 0.70 -8.33 -9.36
CA ASN A 32 0.22 -8.02 -8.03
C ASN A 32 -1.31 -7.99 -7.99
N MET A 33 -1.88 -8.30 -6.83
CA MET A 33 -3.32 -8.28 -6.62
C MET A 33 -3.65 -7.45 -5.38
N PHE A 34 -4.42 -6.40 -5.54
CA PHE A 34 -4.94 -5.60 -4.43
C PHE A 34 -6.45 -5.76 -4.38
N THR A 35 -6.99 -5.96 -3.19
CA THR A 35 -8.43 -6.01 -2.97
C THR A 35 -8.85 -4.81 -2.15
N ARG A 36 -10.04 -4.26 -2.44
CA ARG A 36 -10.61 -3.17 -1.64
C ARG A 36 -10.61 -3.49 -0.14
N ARG A 37 -10.99 -4.73 0.20
CA ARG A 37 -11.04 -5.20 1.59
C ARG A 37 -9.66 -5.24 2.24
N GLY A 38 -8.64 -5.77 1.55
CA GLY A 38 -7.29 -5.90 2.07
C GLY A 38 -6.62 -4.54 2.28
N THR A 39 -6.62 -3.72 1.21
CA THR A 39 -6.11 -2.34 1.22
C THR A 39 -6.77 -1.48 2.29
N GLU A 40 -8.11 -1.45 2.37
CA GLU A 40 -8.80 -0.63 3.36
C GLU A 40 -8.50 -1.09 4.79
N ARG A 41 -8.49 -2.40 5.05
CA ARG A 41 -8.24 -2.96 6.38
C ARG A 41 -6.88 -2.53 6.92
N ILE A 42 -5.81 -2.63 6.13
CA ILE A 42 -4.47 -2.28 6.62
C ILE A 42 -4.30 -0.77 6.82
N ILE A 43 -4.83 0.03 5.89
CA ILE A 43 -4.78 1.49 5.98
C ILE A 43 -5.56 1.95 7.22
N ARG A 44 -6.79 1.48 7.39
CA ARG A 44 -7.63 1.81 8.55
C ARG A 44 -6.98 1.39 9.86
N ALA A 45 -6.35 0.21 9.93
CA ALA A 45 -5.62 -0.22 11.12
C ALA A 45 -4.47 0.74 11.47
N ALA A 46 -3.77 1.30 10.48
CA ALA A 46 -2.72 2.30 10.71
C ALA A 46 -3.29 3.60 11.31
N PHE A 47 -4.41 4.09 10.77
CA PHE A 47 -5.10 5.27 11.30
C PHE A 47 -5.64 5.04 12.71
N GLU A 48 -6.36 3.94 12.97
CA GLU A 48 -6.90 3.60 14.30
C GLU A 48 -5.80 3.41 15.34
N TYR A 49 -4.65 2.86 14.95
CA TYR A 49 -3.49 2.77 15.84
C TYR A 49 -2.89 4.14 16.13
N CYS A 50 -2.72 4.98 15.09
CA CYS A 50 -2.23 6.34 15.25
C CYS A 50 -3.15 7.17 16.17
N ASP A 51 -4.47 6.98 16.03
CA ASP A 51 -5.46 7.68 16.82
C ASP A 51 -5.44 7.29 18.31
N ARG A 52 -5.28 6.01 18.61
CA ARG A 52 -5.16 5.54 20.00
C ARG A 52 -3.85 5.93 20.66
N ARG A 53 -2.85 6.35 19.88
CA ARG A 53 -1.53 6.66 20.42
C ARG A 53 -1.54 8.00 21.14
N ASN A 54 -1.14 7.98 22.42
CA ASN A 54 -1.04 9.20 23.23
C ASN A 54 0.30 9.91 22.94
N LYS A 55 0.41 10.53 21.76
CA LYS A 55 1.62 11.24 21.31
C LYS A 55 1.48 12.75 21.49
N LYS A 56 2.43 13.35 22.22
CA LYS A 56 2.52 14.82 22.44
C LYS A 56 2.90 15.61 21.18
N SER A 57 3.57 14.98 20.21
CA SER A 57 4.17 15.63 19.03
C SER A 57 3.28 15.59 17.78
N GLY A 58 1.95 15.51 17.94
CA GLY A 58 1.01 15.35 16.83
C GLY A 58 0.89 13.91 16.31
N LYS A 59 -0.25 13.65 15.65
CA LYS A 59 -0.60 12.37 15.02
C LYS A 59 -0.39 12.50 13.52
N LYS A 60 0.39 11.59 12.94
CA LYS A 60 0.70 11.58 11.50
C LYS A 60 0.68 10.16 10.96
N VAL A 61 0.09 9.97 9.77
CA VAL A 61 0.14 8.75 8.98
C VAL A 61 0.73 9.08 7.60
N THR A 62 1.81 8.40 7.25
CA THR A 62 2.45 8.53 5.94
C THR A 62 2.10 7.32 5.09
N SER A 63 1.49 7.54 3.92
CA SER A 63 1.28 6.52 2.89
C SER A 63 2.54 6.38 2.04
N VAL A 64 3.02 5.15 1.85
CA VAL A 64 4.15 4.88 0.94
C VAL A 64 3.59 4.25 -0.32
N THR A 65 3.83 4.89 -1.46
CA THR A 65 3.23 4.55 -2.75
C THR A 65 4.27 4.51 -3.88
N LYS A 66 3.86 4.02 -5.05
CA LYS A 66 4.62 4.17 -6.30
C LYS A 66 3.67 4.39 -7.49
N SER A 67 2.61 5.17 -7.28
CA SER A 67 1.56 5.46 -8.26
C SER A 67 2.05 6.15 -9.54
N ASN A 68 3.25 6.74 -9.52
CA ASN A 68 3.89 7.27 -10.72
C ASN A 68 4.41 6.19 -11.68
N ALA A 69 4.59 4.93 -11.23
CA ALA A 69 5.06 3.81 -12.05
C ALA A 69 4.10 2.61 -12.07
N GLN A 70 3.31 2.42 -11.00
CA GLN A 70 2.30 1.37 -10.91
C GLN A 70 0.90 1.99 -11.08
N SER A 71 0.51 2.18 -12.34
CA SER A 71 -0.69 2.94 -12.74
C SER A 71 -2.03 2.36 -12.30
N PHE A 72 -2.07 1.11 -11.82
CA PHE A 72 -3.30 0.46 -11.37
C PHE A 72 -3.27 0.23 -9.85
N GLY A 73 -2.39 -0.66 -9.37
CA GLY A 73 -2.36 -1.06 -7.96
C GLY A 73 -2.09 0.09 -6.98
N MET A 74 -1.07 0.91 -7.25
CA MET A 74 -0.71 2.02 -6.34
C MET A 74 -1.61 3.25 -6.50
N VAL A 75 -2.20 3.47 -7.67
CA VAL A 75 -3.25 4.49 -7.84
C VAL A 75 -4.48 4.10 -7.01
N PHE A 76 -4.90 2.84 -7.09
CA PHE A 76 -5.97 2.29 -6.25
C PHE A 76 -5.65 2.38 -4.75
N TRP A 77 -4.40 2.12 -4.36
CA TRP A 77 -3.94 2.33 -2.98
C TRP A 77 -4.11 3.79 -2.52
N ASP A 78 -3.70 4.75 -3.34
CA ASP A 78 -3.81 6.19 -3.05
C ASP A 78 -5.27 6.66 -2.92
N GLU A 79 -6.16 6.14 -3.77
CA GLU A 79 -7.62 6.38 -3.69
C GLU A 79 -8.18 5.88 -2.35
N VAL A 80 -7.93 4.61 -2.00
CA VAL A 80 -8.41 4.02 -0.74
C VAL A 80 -7.79 4.73 0.47
N PHE A 81 -6.52 5.14 0.39
CA PHE A 81 -5.88 5.93 1.44
C PHE A 81 -6.61 7.25 1.69
N THR A 82 -6.93 7.98 0.62
CA THR A 82 -7.65 9.25 0.69
C THR A 82 -9.04 9.08 1.30
N GLU A 83 -9.77 8.03 0.90
CA GLU A 83 -11.10 7.71 1.44
C GLU A 83 -11.06 7.39 2.93
N VAL A 84 -10.08 6.58 3.38
CA VAL A 84 -9.94 6.25 4.81
C VAL A 84 -9.51 7.48 5.60
N ALA A 85 -8.58 8.29 5.08
CA ALA A 85 -8.08 9.50 5.72
C ALA A 85 -9.20 10.52 6.02
N ALA A 86 -10.22 10.60 5.16
CA ALA A 86 -11.39 11.45 5.37
C ALA A 86 -12.15 11.14 6.68
N GLY A 87 -12.04 9.91 7.20
CA GLY A 87 -12.60 9.51 8.50
C GLY A 87 -11.77 9.92 9.72
N PHE A 88 -10.55 10.45 9.51
CA PHE A 88 -9.61 10.83 10.58
C PHE A 88 -9.03 12.24 10.35
N PRO A 89 -9.88 13.29 10.26
CA PRO A 89 -9.45 14.64 9.86
C PRO A 89 -8.45 15.31 10.83
N HIS A 90 -8.32 14.81 12.06
CA HIS A 90 -7.38 15.28 13.08
C HIS A 90 -6.00 14.62 13.01
N ILE A 91 -5.78 13.73 12.05
CA ILE A 91 -4.49 13.07 11.81
C ILE A 91 -3.86 13.70 10.58
N GLU A 92 -2.64 14.20 10.71
CA GLU A 92 -1.86 14.70 9.58
C GLU A 92 -1.56 13.54 8.62
N THR A 93 -1.73 13.77 7.32
CA THR A 93 -1.43 12.76 6.29
C THR A 93 -0.45 13.29 5.28
N GLU A 94 0.43 12.41 4.81
CA GLU A 94 1.25 12.67 3.63
C GLU A 94 1.39 11.38 2.80
N SER A 95 1.71 11.53 1.52
CA SER A 95 2.10 10.42 0.65
C SER A 95 3.53 10.62 0.17
N LEU A 96 4.34 9.58 0.27
CA LEU A 96 5.72 9.55 -0.23
C LEU A 96 5.87 8.43 -1.26
N LEU A 97 6.65 8.70 -2.31
CA LEU A 97 7.10 7.63 -3.19
C LEU A 97 8.12 6.76 -2.44
N VAL A 98 8.09 5.43 -2.66
CA VAL A 98 8.94 4.48 -1.92
C VAL A 98 10.44 4.74 -2.05
N ASP A 99 10.89 5.35 -3.15
CA ASP A 99 12.29 5.74 -3.39
C ASP A 99 12.72 7.01 -2.64
N ARG A 100 11.77 7.75 -2.06
CA ARG A 100 12.01 8.92 -1.22
C ARG A 100 11.76 8.63 0.27
N ALA A 101 10.92 7.65 0.58
CA ALA A 101 10.42 7.34 1.92
C ALA A 101 11.51 6.85 2.89
#